data_AF-A0A961Z6Y5-F1
#
_entry.id   AF-A0A961Z6Y5-F1
#
_cell.length_a   1.000
_cell.length_b   1.000
_cell.length_c   1.000
_cell.angle_alpha   90.00
_cell.angle_beta   90.00
_cell.angle_gamma   90.00
#
_symmetry.space_group_name_H-M   'P 1'
#
loop_
_entity.id
_entity.type
_entity.pdbx_description
1 polymer ?
#
loop_
_entity_poly.entity_id
_entity_poly.type
_entity_poly.pdbx_seq_one_letter_code
_entity_poly.pdbx_strand_id
1 'polypeptide(L)'
;GMAADAEELGVTIEAQYEVGEYDILILSAEESNGLIKWLNQNGYKIPDGAEETVGAYLKRGMKFFVAKVNLDRHDGSGVLRPIQVAYEDEDFMLPIRLGTVNSEGKQELFVFAMTRSGRVETKNYRTVKLPSDMDVPIYIKDEFGDFYKDMFKHQVDKEDGKAVFMEYAWDMGWCDPCAAQPLTRAELQELGVMWLDEDQPEDYP
;
A
#
# COMPACT_ATOMS: atom_id res chain seq x y z
N GLY A 1 12.81 28.39 9.26
CA GLY A 1 13.55 27.56 8.28
C GLY A 1 13.17 26.13 8.55
N MET A 2 12.96 25.30 7.54
CA MET A 2 12.14 24.07 7.65
C MET A 2 12.35 23.20 8.91
N ALA A 3 13.60 22.99 9.33
CA ALA A 3 13.93 22.26 10.55
C ALA A 3 13.62 23.04 11.85
N ALA A 4 13.92 24.34 11.90
CA ALA A 4 13.59 25.18 13.06
C ALA A 4 12.06 25.33 13.24
N ASP A 5 11.33 25.41 12.13
CA ASP A 5 9.86 25.49 12.16
C ASP A 5 9.25 24.12 12.57
N ALA A 6 9.95 23.01 12.29
CA ALA A 6 9.57 21.68 12.77
C ALA A 6 9.73 21.58 14.29
N GLU A 7 10.88 22.00 14.82
CA GLU A 7 11.20 21.95 16.25
C GLU A 7 10.22 22.80 17.09
N GLU A 8 9.86 24.00 16.63
CA GLU A 8 8.86 24.86 17.30
C GLU A 8 7.48 24.20 17.41
N LEU A 9 7.15 23.31 16.47
CA LEU A 9 5.87 22.60 16.40
C LEU A 9 5.93 21.18 16.98
N GLY A 10 7.04 20.80 17.62
CA GLY A 10 7.22 19.46 18.17
C GLY A 10 7.26 18.37 17.09
N VAL A 11 7.72 18.72 15.88
CA VAL A 11 7.87 17.81 14.73
C VAL A 11 9.36 17.51 14.54
N THR A 12 9.69 16.23 14.34
CA THR A 12 11.05 15.78 14.06
C THR A 12 11.14 15.24 12.64
N ILE A 13 12.12 15.71 11.89
CA ILE A 13 12.49 15.14 10.59
C ILE A 13 13.48 14.00 10.84
N GLU A 14 12.99 12.78 10.75
CA GLU A 14 13.74 11.54 11.03
C GLU A 14 14.70 11.19 9.88
N ALA A 15 14.26 11.45 8.65
CA ALA A 15 15.07 11.25 7.45
C ALA A 15 14.55 12.10 6.30
N GLN A 16 15.43 12.40 5.35
CA GLN A 16 15.12 13.12 4.13
C GLN A 16 15.82 12.47 2.95
N TYR A 17 15.09 12.33 1.84
CA TYR A 17 15.61 11.74 0.60
C TYR A 17 15.11 12.52 -0.61
N GLU A 18 15.93 12.54 -1.67
CA GLU A 18 15.51 12.94 -3.01
C GLU A 18 15.53 11.70 -3.90
N VAL A 19 14.36 11.24 -4.34
CA VAL A 19 14.23 10.00 -5.13
C VAL A 19 13.40 10.29 -6.36
N GLY A 20 14.03 10.28 -7.53
CA GLY A 20 13.38 10.65 -8.78
C GLY A 20 12.77 12.05 -8.72
N GLU A 21 11.45 12.14 -8.94
CA GLU A 21 10.67 13.38 -8.87
C GLU A 21 10.18 13.72 -7.46
N TYR A 22 10.55 12.94 -6.43
CA TYR A 22 10.03 13.12 -5.07
C TYR A 22 11.07 13.70 -4.12
N ASP A 23 10.64 14.67 -3.32
CA ASP A 23 11.25 15.04 -2.03
C ASP A 23 10.52 14.26 -0.93
N ILE A 24 11.19 13.30 -0.31
CA ILE A 24 10.63 12.42 0.71
C ILE A 24 11.12 12.84 2.08
N LEU A 25 10.20 12.90 3.04
CA LEU A 25 10.51 13.08 4.45
C LEU A 25 9.88 11.96 5.27
N ILE A 26 10.62 11.49 6.26
CA ILE A 26 10.10 10.65 7.32
C ILE A 26 9.95 11.54 8.55
N LEU A 27 8.74 11.66 9.07
CA LEU A 27 8.41 12.57 10.16
C LEU A 27 7.92 11.82 11.39
N SER A 28 8.27 12.31 12.57
CA SER A 28 7.58 11.99 13.84
C SER A 28 7.14 13.29 14.51
N ALA A 29 6.29 13.21 15.52
CA ALA A 29 5.85 14.38 16.27
C ALA A 29 5.37 14.01 17.68
N GLU A 30 5.44 14.98 18.58
CA GLU A 30 4.91 14.84 19.94
C GLU A 30 3.38 14.91 19.96
N GLU A 31 2.80 15.81 19.16
CA GLU A 31 1.36 16.03 19.08
C GLU A 31 0.87 16.13 17.62
N SER A 32 -0.36 15.66 17.37
CA SER A 32 -0.95 15.61 16.03
C SER A 32 -1.26 16.99 15.44
N ASN A 33 -1.68 17.94 16.27
CA ASN A 33 -1.90 19.34 15.90
C ASN A 33 -0.61 20.00 15.36
N GLY A 34 0.53 19.76 16.02
CA GLY A 34 1.85 20.26 15.62
C GLY A 34 2.27 19.73 14.26
N LEU A 35 2.16 18.40 14.07
CA LEU A 35 2.42 17.76 12.79
C LEU A 35 1.54 18.29 11.67
N ILE A 36 0.22 18.39 11.89
CA ILE A 36 -0.71 18.88 10.88
C ILE A 36 -0.43 20.34 10.53
N LYS A 37 -0.15 21.18 11.53
CA LYS A 37 0.19 22.58 11.31
C LYS A 37 1.46 22.70 10.47
N TRP A 38 2.49 21.92 10.80
CA TRP A 38 3.74 21.92 10.03
C TRP A 38 3.52 21.44 8.60
N LEU A 39 2.74 20.37 8.40
CA LEU A 39 2.40 19.84 7.08
C LEU A 39 1.69 20.90 6.22
N ASN A 40 0.68 21.56 6.79
CA ASN A 40 -0.05 22.63 6.09
C ASN A 40 0.84 23.83 5.75
N GLN A 41 1.70 24.27 6.69
CA GLN A 41 2.67 25.36 6.45
C GLN A 41 3.65 25.02 5.32
N ASN A 42 4.00 23.74 5.18
CA ASN A 42 4.88 23.24 4.13
C ASN A 42 4.13 22.83 2.86
N GLY A 43 2.84 23.16 2.72
CA GLY A 43 2.07 22.99 1.49
C GLY A 43 1.54 21.59 1.24
N TYR A 44 1.57 20.70 2.25
CA TYR A 44 0.81 19.46 2.22
C TYR A 44 -0.67 19.76 2.49
N LYS A 45 -1.57 19.04 1.82
CA LYS A 45 -3.01 19.17 2.05
C LYS A 45 -3.49 18.03 2.92
N ILE A 46 -3.91 18.36 4.14
CA ILE A 46 -4.47 17.40 5.07
C ILE A 46 -5.97 17.67 5.19
N PRO A 47 -6.84 16.67 4.99
CA PRO A 47 -8.28 16.85 5.13
C PRO A 47 -8.67 17.15 6.58
N ASP A 48 -9.77 17.91 6.73
CA ASP A 48 -10.36 18.17 8.04
C ASP A 48 -10.75 16.85 8.73
N GLY A 49 -10.57 16.78 10.05
CA GLY A 49 -10.85 15.56 10.83
C GLY A 49 -9.74 14.50 10.81
N ALA A 50 -8.63 14.71 10.08
CA ALA A 50 -7.49 13.79 10.10
C ALA A 50 -6.77 13.73 11.46
N GLU A 51 -6.90 14.77 12.30
CA GLU A 51 -6.15 14.93 13.55
C GLU A 51 -6.27 13.73 14.50
N GLU A 52 -7.48 13.23 14.74
CA GLU A 52 -7.68 12.06 15.61
C GLU A 52 -6.97 10.82 15.05
N THR A 53 -7.04 10.63 13.72
CA THR A 53 -6.41 9.49 13.04
C THR A 53 -4.89 9.61 13.06
N VAL A 54 -4.35 10.80 12.79
CA VAL A 54 -2.91 11.10 12.90
C VAL A 54 -2.41 10.85 14.33
N GLY A 55 -3.12 11.37 15.33
CA GLY A 55 -2.79 11.17 16.74
C GLY A 55 -2.83 9.71 17.17
N ALA A 56 -3.75 8.91 16.64
CA ALA A 56 -3.80 7.47 16.91
C ALA A 56 -2.58 6.73 16.36
N TYR A 57 -2.04 7.14 15.21
CA TYR A 57 -0.80 6.57 14.66
C TYR A 57 0.45 7.02 15.43
N LEU A 58 0.53 8.29 15.83
CA LEU A 58 1.63 8.79 16.67
C LEU A 58 1.71 8.06 18.02
N LYS A 59 0.57 7.81 18.67
CA LYS A 59 0.49 7.04 19.93
C LYS A 59 0.99 5.60 19.81
N ARG A 60 1.00 5.04 18.58
CA ARG A 60 1.55 3.72 18.29
C ARG A 60 3.04 3.77 17.90
N GLY A 61 3.68 4.93 18.00
CA GLY A 61 5.08 5.13 17.63
C GLY A 61 5.33 5.14 16.12
N MET A 62 4.28 5.24 15.29
CA MET A 62 4.44 5.24 13.84
C MET A 62 5.01 6.56 13.34
N LYS A 63 5.82 6.46 12.29
CA LYS A 63 6.37 7.60 11.54
C LYS A 63 5.53 7.87 10.30
N PHE A 64 5.57 9.10 9.82
CA PHE A 64 4.83 9.57 8.65
C PHE A 64 5.78 9.71 7.47
N PHE A 65 5.57 8.86 6.46
CA PHE A 65 6.18 9.02 5.15
C PHE A 65 5.38 10.07 4.36
N VAL A 66 6.02 11.18 4.01
CA VAL A 66 5.43 12.20 3.14
C VAL A 66 6.30 12.40 1.91
N ALA A 67 5.66 12.48 0.74
CA ALA A 67 6.33 12.70 -0.53
C ALA A 67 5.75 13.96 -1.19
N LYS A 68 6.63 14.87 -1.60
CA LYS A 68 6.28 16.05 -2.39
C LYS A 68 6.87 15.91 -3.78
N VAL A 69 6.07 16.23 -4.80
CA VAL A 69 6.55 16.22 -6.20
C VAL A 69 7.35 17.49 -6.46
N ASN A 70 8.58 17.30 -6.92
CA ASN A 70 9.47 18.34 -7.39
C ASN A 70 9.28 18.52 -8.90
N LEU A 71 8.67 19.64 -9.29
CA LEU A 71 8.31 19.90 -10.70
C LEU A 71 9.52 20.15 -11.60
N ASP A 72 10.68 20.52 -11.04
CA ASP A 72 11.91 20.70 -11.83
C ASP A 72 12.54 19.35 -12.19
N ARG A 73 12.35 18.33 -11.34
CA ARG A 73 12.83 16.95 -11.57
C ARG A 73 11.78 16.04 -12.22
N HIS A 74 10.53 16.48 -12.27
CA HIS A 74 9.45 15.77 -12.94
C HIS A 74 9.54 16.01 -14.46
N ASP A 75 9.21 14.98 -15.24
CA ASP A 75 9.35 15.01 -16.70
C ASP A 75 8.21 15.75 -17.41
N GLY A 76 7.27 16.30 -16.65
CA GLY A 76 6.08 16.99 -17.17
C GLY A 76 5.04 16.04 -17.77
N SER A 77 5.25 14.72 -17.69
CA SER A 77 4.23 13.76 -18.05
C SER A 77 3.07 13.82 -17.06
N GLY A 78 1.84 13.52 -17.46
CA GLY A 78 0.71 13.45 -16.51
C GLY A 78 0.79 12.28 -15.52
N VAL A 79 1.92 11.58 -15.45
CA VAL A 79 2.12 10.33 -14.73
C VAL A 79 3.21 10.51 -13.68
N LEU A 80 3.07 9.78 -12.58
CA LEU A 80 3.98 9.76 -11.45
C LEU A 80 4.55 8.34 -11.33
N ARG A 81 5.87 8.22 -11.11
CA ARG A 81 6.51 6.91 -10.95
C ARG A 81 6.06 6.26 -9.64
N PRO A 82 5.73 4.95 -9.62
CA PRO A 82 5.38 4.28 -8.37
C PRO A 82 6.51 4.39 -7.34
N ILE A 83 6.13 4.61 -6.08
CA ILE A 83 7.06 4.64 -4.95
C ILE A 83 7.16 3.23 -4.38
N GLN A 84 8.39 2.70 -4.30
CA GLN A 84 8.69 1.49 -3.58
C GLN A 84 9.32 1.84 -2.23
N VAL A 85 8.83 1.22 -1.17
CA VAL A 85 9.35 1.40 0.19
C VAL A 85 9.68 0.02 0.76
N ALA A 86 10.88 -0.11 1.31
CA ALA A 86 11.31 -1.28 2.07
C ALA A 86 11.55 -0.87 3.52
N TYR A 87 11.00 -1.63 4.46
CA TYR A 87 11.19 -1.43 5.89
C TYR A 87 10.99 -2.75 6.63
N GLU A 88 11.55 -2.84 7.82
CA GLU A 88 11.38 -3.98 8.73
C GLU A 88 10.50 -3.54 9.91
N ASP A 89 9.50 -4.35 10.22
CA ASP A 89 8.60 -4.14 11.36
C ASP A 89 8.08 -5.50 11.83
N GLU A 90 7.96 -5.69 13.15
CA GLU A 90 7.40 -6.91 13.73
C GLU A 90 5.89 -7.01 13.50
N ASP A 91 5.21 -5.87 13.36
CA ASP A 91 3.78 -5.73 13.15
C ASP A 91 3.47 -5.06 11.81
N PHE A 92 3.71 -5.78 10.71
CA PHE A 92 3.32 -5.33 9.37
C PHE A 92 1.84 -4.91 9.32
N MET A 93 1.60 -3.65 8.95
CA MET A 93 0.27 -3.08 8.86
C MET A 93 0.14 -2.09 7.70
N LEU A 94 -1.05 -2.06 7.10
CA LEU A 94 -1.41 -1.09 6.07
C LEU A 94 -2.23 0.06 6.69
N PRO A 95 -1.70 1.30 6.78
CA PRO A 95 -2.40 2.42 7.41
C PRO A 95 -3.47 3.04 6.49
N ILE A 96 -4.52 2.29 6.19
CA ILE A 96 -5.57 2.70 5.23
C ILE A 96 -6.52 3.78 5.77
N ARG A 97 -6.56 4.02 7.08
CA ARG A 97 -7.53 4.96 7.70
C ARG A 97 -7.31 6.40 7.23
N LEU A 98 -6.07 6.84 7.01
CA LEU A 98 -5.82 8.18 6.48
C LEU A 98 -6.39 8.35 5.06
N GLY A 99 -6.29 7.31 4.23
CA GLY A 99 -6.92 7.31 2.90
C GLY A 99 -8.44 7.49 2.98
N THR A 100 -9.09 6.85 3.96
CA THR A 100 -10.54 6.99 4.16
C THR A 100 -10.96 8.41 4.56
N VAL A 101 -10.15 9.13 5.34
CA VAL A 101 -10.45 10.53 5.72
C VAL A 101 -10.37 11.45 4.50
N ASN A 102 -9.50 11.15 3.55
CA ASN A 102 -9.34 11.92 2.31
C ASN A 102 -10.33 11.53 1.20
N SER A 103 -11.16 10.51 1.41
CA SER A 103 -12.01 9.96 0.36
C SER A 103 -13.35 10.70 0.24
N GLU A 104 -13.73 11.08 -0.98
CA GLU A 104 -15.08 11.58 -1.28
C GLU A 104 -16.14 10.45 -1.39
N GLY A 105 -15.73 9.18 -1.29
CA GLY A 105 -16.63 8.04 -1.42
C GLY A 105 -15.97 6.68 -1.20
N LYS A 106 -16.44 5.67 -1.92
CA LYS A 106 -15.82 4.33 -1.89
C LYS A 106 -14.54 4.35 -2.72
N GLN A 107 -13.47 3.75 -2.21
CA GLN A 107 -12.21 3.56 -2.89
C GLN A 107 -11.86 2.08 -2.93
N GLU A 108 -11.22 1.66 -4.02
CA GLU A 108 -10.70 0.30 -4.15
C GLU A 108 -9.22 0.30 -3.77
N LEU A 109 -8.82 -0.72 -3.02
CA LEU A 109 -7.44 -0.99 -2.68
C LEU A 109 -7.13 -2.43 -3.07
N PHE A 110 -6.16 -2.58 -3.97
CA PHE A 110 -5.64 -3.88 -4.35
C PHE A 110 -4.33 -4.11 -3.59
N VAL A 111 -4.23 -5.25 -2.91
CA VAL A 111 -3.03 -5.66 -2.18
C VAL A 111 -2.53 -6.96 -2.77
N PHE A 112 -1.34 -6.90 -3.35
CA PHE A 112 -0.60 -8.08 -3.77
C PHE A 112 0.47 -8.36 -2.72
N ALA A 113 0.46 -9.57 -2.18
CA ALA A 113 1.40 -9.98 -1.14
C ALA A 113 2.16 -11.22 -1.61
N MET A 114 3.49 -11.14 -1.56
CA MET A 114 4.40 -12.26 -1.75
C MET A 114 5.06 -12.57 -0.42
N THR A 115 5.11 -13.83 -0.04
CA THR A 115 5.74 -14.27 1.22
C THR A 115 6.47 -15.59 1.04
N ARG A 116 7.38 -15.91 1.96
CA ARG A 116 8.10 -17.21 1.98
C ARG A 116 7.22 -18.38 2.44
N SER A 117 6.19 -18.12 3.25
CA SER A 117 5.55 -19.15 4.10
C SER A 117 4.05 -19.32 3.89
N GLY A 118 3.44 -18.58 2.96
CA GLY A 118 2.07 -18.84 2.52
C GLY A 118 1.22 -17.59 2.32
N ARG A 119 -0.12 -17.77 2.42
CA ARG A 119 -1.07 -16.69 2.18
C ARG A 119 -1.08 -15.67 3.32
N VAL A 120 -1.37 -14.42 2.97
CA VAL A 120 -1.62 -13.35 3.93
C VAL A 120 -3.11 -13.27 4.25
N GLU A 121 -3.44 -13.06 5.53
CA GLU A 121 -4.79 -12.80 6.00
C GLU A 121 -4.81 -11.57 6.91
N THR A 122 -5.97 -10.92 6.98
CA THR A 122 -6.14 -9.74 7.83
C THR A 122 -6.45 -10.14 9.26
N LYS A 123 -5.78 -9.50 10.24
CA LYS A 123 -6.07 -9.73 11.67
C LYS A 123 -7.35 -9.05 12.15
N ASN A 124 -7.73 -7.92 11.54
CA ASN A 124 -8.76 -6.99 12.03
C ASN A 124 -10.03 -6.95 11.18
N TYR A 125 -10.05 -7.62 10.03
CA TYR A 125 -11.22 -7.79 9.17
C TYR A 125 -11.37 -9.27 8.82
N ARG A 126 -12.59 -9.68 8.52
CA ARG A 126 -12.84 -11.02 8.00
C ARG A 126 -12.33 -11.09 6.56
N THR A 127 -11.43 -12.01 6.29
CA THR A 127 -11.03 -12.35 4.91
C THR A 127 -12.06 -13.32 4.31
N VAL A 128 -12.59 -12.99 3.14
CA VAL A 128 -13.59 -13.79 2.41
C VAL A 128 -13.05 -14.11 1.03
N LYS A 129 -13.01 -15.40 0.67
CA LYS A 129 -12.64 -15.82 -0.68
C LYS A 129 -13.72 -15.37 -1.67
N LEU A 130 -13.34 -14.64 -2.71
CA LEU A 130 -14.25 -14.35 -3.82
C LEU A 130 -14.52 -15.64 -4.61
N PRO A 131 -15.71 -15.78 -5.22
CA PRO A 131 -15.99 -16.86 -6.15
C PRO A 131 -15.08 -16.78 -7.39
N SER A 132 -13.87 -17.31 -7.26
CA SER A 132 -12.85 -17.46 -8.29
C SER A 132 -12.57 -18.94 -8.57
N ASP A 133 -11.93 -19.23 -9.70
CA ASP A 133 -11.57 -20.60 -10.13
C ASP A 133 -12.82 -21.51 -10.31
N MET A 134 -13.81 -21.00 -11.05
CA MET A 134 -15.05 -21.72 -11.35
C MET A 134 -15.39 -21.60 -12.82
N ASP A 135 -15.97 -22.66 -13.39
CA ASP A 135 -16.52 -22.61 -14.74
C ASP A 135 -17.73 -21.69 -14.80
N VAL A 136 -17.70 -20.76 -15.76
CA VAL A 136 -18.83 -19.89 -16.08
C VAL A 136 -19.40 -20.24 -17.46
N PRO A 137 -20.72 -20.07 -17.68
CA PRO A 137 -21.31 -20.30 -18.99
C PRO A 137 -20.59 -19.52 -20.11
N ILE A 138 -20.37 -20.18 -21.26
CA ILE A 138 -19.57 -19.64 -22.38
C ILE A 138 -20.08 -18.28 -22.88
N TYR A 139 -21.39 -18.02 -22.82
CA TYR A 139 -21.98 -16.76 -23.27
C TYR A 139 -21.53 -15.54 -22.43
N ILE A 140 -21.00 -15.75 -21.21
CA ILE A 140 -20.47 -14.67 -20.37
C ILE A 140 -19.14 -14.14 -20.89
N LYS A 141 -18.45 -14.89 -21.77
CA LYS A 141 -17.10 -14.53 -22.25
C LYS A 141 -16.99 -13.08 -22.73
N ASP A 142 -17.98 -12.61 -23.51
CA ASP A 142 -17.96 -11.27 -24.10
C ASP A 142 -18.43 -10.17 -23.11
N GLU A 143 -19.01 -10.56 -21.99
CA GLU A 143 -19.55 -9.67 -20.93
C GLU A 143 -18.85 -9.88 -19.58
N PHE A 144 -17.71 -10.58 -19.56
CA PHE A 144 -17.08 -11.04 -18.32
C PHE A 144 -16.72 -9.88 -17.38
N GLY A 145 -16.30 -8.74 -17.92
CA GLY A 145 -15.99 -7.56 -17.12
C GLY A 145 -17.20 -7.02 -16.36
N ASP A 146 -18.39 -7.03 -16.95
CA ASP A 146 -19.61 -6.58 -16.29
C ASP A 146 -20.14 -7.64 -15.32
N PHE A 147 -20.07 -8.91 -15.71
CA PHE A 147 -20.33 -10.03 -14.79
C PHE A 147 -19.46 -9.95 -13.53
N TYR A 148 -18.15 -9.67 -13.67
CA TYR A 148 -17.23 -9.58 -12.53
C TYR A 148 -17.60 -8.43 -11.61
N LYS A 149 -17.91 -7.23 -12.16
CA LYS A 149 -18.36 -6.08 -11.37
C LYS A 149 -19.64 -6.40 -10.58
N ASP A 150 -20.61 -7.04 -11.22
CA ASP A 150 -21.87 -7.41 -10.59
C ASP A 150 -21.68 -8.48 -9.50
N MET A 151 -20.84 -9.49 -9.77
CA MET A 151 -20.46 -10.51 -8.80
C MET A 151 -19.75 -9.87 -7.60
N PHE A 152 -18.75 -9.02 -7.84
CA PHE A 152 -18.00 -8.34 -6.79
C PHE A 152 -18.93 -7.46 -5.96
N LYS A 153 -19.77 -6.64 -6.61
CA LYS A 153 -20.78 -5.82 -5.94
C LYS A 153 -21.71 -6.66 -5.07
N HIS A 154 -22.18 -7.80 -5.58
CA HIS A 154 -23.03 -8.71 -4.83
C HIS A 154 -22.33 -9.25 -3.58
N GLN A 155 -21.05 -9.61 -3.66
CA GLN A 155 -20.28 -10.08 -2.50
C GLN A 155 -20.03 -8.96 -1.49
N VAL A 156 -19.74 -7.73 -1.95
CA VAL A 156 -19.61 -6.55 -1.08
C VAL A 156 -20.91 -6.28 -0.33
N ASP A 157 -22.04 -6.27 -1.04
CA ASP A 157 -23.36 -6.01 -0.44
C ASP A 157 -23.76 -7.14 0.54
N LYS A 158 -23.41 -8.40 0.23
CA LYS A 158 -23.64 -9.57 1.10
C LYS A 158 -22.84 -9.53 2.40
N GLU A 159 -21.62 -9.00 2.37
CA GLU A 159 -20.73 -8.88 3.54
C GLU A 159 -20.82 -7.50 4.21
N ASP A 160 -21.90 -6.74 3.95
CA ASP A 160 -22.17 -5.40 4.49
C ASP A 160 -21.01 -4.39 4.30
N GLY A 161 -20.17 -4.58 3.29
CA GLY A 161 -18.97 -3.77 3.04
C GLY A 161 -17.88 -3.88 4.13
N LYS A 162 -17.89 -4.96 4.95
CA LYS A 162 -16.99 -5.13 6.11
C LYS A 162 -16.00 -6.28 5.97
N ALA A 163 -15.86 -6.84 4.76
CA ALA A 163 -14.93 -7.92 4.45
C ALA A 163 -13.75 -7.43 3.61
N VAL A 164 -12.61 -8.11 3.77
CA VAL A 164 -11.49 -8.04 2.83
C VAL A 164 -11.59 -9.25 1.92
N PHE A 165 -11.56 -9.02 0.62
CA PHE A 165 -11.76 -10.06 -0.38
C PHE A 165 -10.43 -10.65 -0.84
N MET A 166 -10.32 -11.98 -0.80
CA MET A 166 -9.21 -12.71 -1.40
C MET A 166 -9.67 -13.21 -2.78
N GLU A 167 -9.16 -12.58 -3.83
CA GLU A 167 -9.39 -13.01 -5.23
C GLU A 167 -8.60 -14.27 -5.56
N TYR A 168 -7.32 -14.28 -5.19
CA TYR A 168 -6.39 -15.34 -5.54
C TYR A 168 -5.32 -15.50 -4.44
N ALA A 169 -4.96 -16.76 -4.16
CA ALA A 169 -3.83 -17.11 -3.31
C ALA A 169 -3.31 -18.48 -3.73
N TRP A 170 -2.07 -18.53 -4.19
CA TRP A 170 -1.45 -19.74 -4.71
C TRP A 170 0.08 -19.67 -4.58
N ASP A 171 0.71 -20.83 -4.66
CA ASP A 171 2.17 -20.95 -4.72
C ASP A 171 2.67 -20.60 -6.12
N MET A 172 3.42 -19.50 -6.26
CA MET A 172 3.90 -19.03 -7.56
C MET A 172 5.08 -19.86 -8.12
N GLY A 173 5.64 -20.81 -7.35
CA GLY A 173 6.71 -21.70 -7.79
C GLY A 173 6.22 -22.82 -8.72
N TRP A 174 4.92 -23.09 -8.76
CA TRP A 174 4.32 -24.08 -9.66
C TRP A 174 2.86 -23.73 -9.97
N CYS A 175 2.41 -24.05 -11.17
CA CYS A 175 1.00 -23.95 -11.52
C CYS A 175 0.58 -25.17 -12.34
N ASP A 176 -0.56 -25.76 -12.02
CA ASP A 176 -1.23 -26.74 -12.87
C ASP A 176 -2.74 -26.78 -12.54
N PRO A 177 -3.63 -26.32 -13.45
CA PRO A 177 -3.35 -25.66 -14.74
C PRO A 177 -2.95 -24.18 -14.58
N CYS A 178 -1.94 -23.74 -15.34
CA CYS A 178 -1.44 -22.36 -15.32
C CYS A 178 -2.29 -21.40 -16.16
N ALA A 179 -2.74 -20.29 -15.57
CA ALA A 179 -3.28 -19.17 -16.34
C ALA A 179 -2.17 -18.35 -17.05
N ALA A 180 -0.95 -18.38 -16.52
CA ALA A 180 0.24 -17.71 -17.06
C ALA A 180 1.51 -18.47 -16.66
N GLN A 181 2.65 -18.16 -17.31
CA GLN A 181 3.95 -18.70 -16.89
C GLN A 181 4.34 -18.14 -15.50
N PRO A 182 5.05 -18.91 -14.65
CA PRO A 182 5.61 -18.40 -13.41
C PRO A 182 6.53 -17.19 -13.65
N LEU A 183 6.53 -16.25 -12.71
CA LEU A 183 7.42 -15.09 -12.76
C LEU A 183 8.89 -15.52 -12.70
N THR A 184 9.72 -14.83 -13.47
CA THR A 184 11.17 -14.96 -13.41
C THR A 184 11.72 -14.37 -12.11
N ARG A 185 12.94 -14.75 -11.73
CA ARG A 185 13.60 -14.18 -10.54
C ARG A 185 13.76 -12.65 -10.62
N ALA A 186 14.07 -12.12 -11.80
CA ALA A 186 14.20 -10.68 -12.01
C ALA A 186 12.87 -9.95 -11.79
N GLU A 187 11.76 -10.50 -12.31
CA GLU A 187 10.42 -9.93 -12.08
C GLU A 187 10.04 -10.00 -10.59
N LEU A 188 10.38 -11.09 -9.90
CA LEU A 188 10.15 -11.19 -8.45
C LEU A 188 10.95 -10.14 -7.68
N GLN A 189 12.22 -9.91 -8.04
CA GLN A 189 13.04 -8.85 -7.43
C GLN A 189 12.44 -7.45 -7.68
N GLU A 190 12.00 -7.16 -8.91
CA GLU A 190 11.32 -5.89 -9.24
C GLU A 190 10.04 -5.69 -8.41
N LEU A 191 9.35 -6.77 -8.06
CA LEU A 191 8.18 -6.75 -7.19
C LEU A 191 8.52 -6.70 -5.68
N GLY A 192 9.80 -6.62 -5.32
CA GLY A 192 10.27 -6.50 -3.93
C GLY A 192 10.54 -7.82 -3.21
N VAL A 193 10.65 -8.94 -3.94
CA VAL A 193 11.00 -10.26 -3.38
C VAL A 193 12.53 -10.35 -3.21
N MET A 194 13.06 -9.59 -2.25
CA MET A 194 14.52 -9.44 -2.06
C MET A 194 15.19 -10.66 -1.41
N TRP A 195 14.41 -11.56 -0.81
CA TRP A 195 14.94 -12.71 -0.08
C TRP A 195 15.46 -13.85 -0.95
N LEU A 196 15.16 -13.83 -2.26
CA LEU A 196 15.66 -14.87 -3.16
C LEU A 196 17.18 -14.80 -3.37
N ASP A 197 17.79 -13.66 -3.03
CA ASP A 197 19.25 -13.47 -3.07
C ASP A 197 19.95 -13.94 -1.80
N GLU A 198 19.24 -14.03 -0.67
CA GLU A 198 19.80 -14.48 0.61
C GLU A 198 19.99 -16.00 0.68
N ASP A 199 19.22 -16.76 -0.10
CA ASP A 199 19.24 -18.23 -0.10
C ASP A 199 20.34 -18.83 -1.01
N GLN A 200 21.35 -18.05 -1.43
CA GLN A 200 22.59 -18.64 -1.92
C GLN A 200 23.48 -19.00 -0.72
N PRO A 201 23.70 -20.29 -0.41
CA PRO A 201 24.89 -20.64 0.34
C PRO A 201 26.11 -20.15 -0.45
N GLU A 202 26.93 -19.29 0.16
CA GLU A 202 28.34 -19.23 -0.17
C GLU A 202 28.86 -20.67 -0.08
N ASP A 203 29.41 -21.19 -1.18
CA ASP A 203 29.85 -22.57 -1.44
C ASP A 203 28.81 -23.54 -2.04
N TYR A 204 28.96 -23.80 -3.34
CA TYR A 204 29.48 -25.08 -3.84
C TYR A 204 30.14 -24.85 -5.23
N PRO A 205 31.20 -25.60 -5.57
CA PRO A 205 32.29 -25.21 -6.50
C PRO A 205 31.92 -25.08 -7.98
#